data_AF-A0A836WZ39-F1
#
_entry.id   AF-A0A836WZ39-F1
#
_cell.length_a   1.000
_cell.length_b   1.000
_cell.length_c   1.000
_cell.angle_alpha   90.00
_cell.angle_beta   90.00
_cell.angle_gamma   90.00
#
_symmetry.space_group_name_H-M   'P 1'
#
loop_
_entity.id
_entity.type
_entity.pdbx_description
1 polymer ?
#
loop_
_entity_poly.entity_id
_entity_poly.type
_entity_poly.pdbx_seq_one_letter_code
_entity_poly.pdbx_strand_id
1 'polypeptide(L)'
;MSEYDMIENVAGENTATRERGTSVAREYERVVNTFNKVLLFKEKIRLSFEHRICELDNDLSRIEDQLGTLLRNIEIYELNISRSSVNLEELLLEETHAKESYNSMLQGTSIEPKEILSVVEELVDEKSIHGTQASMENLIQQRHHFLENLNSSFQKLDNDLQSINTHQTQMLNARSEILDKKRQALEKKIILEENKRDLEDERQMLTTDLKISNKEEEVLTLEYAQLINKVEGCIVLGSDIDRILFSALTTFDD
;
A
#
# COMPACT_ATOMS: atom_id res chain seq x y z
N MET A 1 -12.81 53.42 76.99
CA MET A 1 -12.13 52.18 76.57
C MET A 1 -10.71 52.26 77.07
N SER A 2 -10.26 51.24 77.78
CA SER A 2 -8.87 51.15 78.24
C SER A 2 -7.95 50.92 77.02
N GLU A 3 -6.72 51.43 77.03
CA GLU A 3 -5.70 51.07 76.01
C GLU A 3 -5.55 49.54 75.89
N TYR A 4 -5.74 48.82 77.00
CA TYR A 4 -5.76 47.36 77.05
C TYR A 4 -6.87 46.74 76.19
N ASP A 5 -8.10 47.30 76.20
CA ASP A 5 -9.23 46.80 75.39
C ASP A 5 -8.95 47.02 73.88
N MET A 6 -8.22 48.07 73.55
CA MET A 6 -7.89 48.41 72.16
C MET A 6 -6.78 47.52 71.60
N ILE A 7 -5.76 47.22 72.41
CA ILE A 7 -4.68 46.28 72.08
C ILE A 7 -5.23 44.85 71.94
N GLU A 8 -6.09 44.42 72.86
CA GLU A 8 -6.72 43.09 72.81
C GLU A 8 -7.63 42.92 71.59
N ASN A 9 -8.38 43.95 71.22
CA ASN A 9 -9.21 43.93 70.00
C ASN A 9 -8.35 43.86 68.72
N VAL A 10 -7.27 44.65 68.63
CA VAL A 10 -6.33 44.61 67.49
C VAL A 10 -5.63 43.24 67.40
N ALA A 11 -5.23 42.65 68.53
CA ALA A 11 -4.63 41.32 68.56
C ALA A 11 -5.61 40.23 68.10
N GLY A 12 -6.89 40.32 68.50
CA GLY A 12 -7.95 39.42 68.04
C GLY A 12 -8.24 39.55 66.54
N GLU A 13 -8.36 40.77 66.03
CA GLU A 13 -8.57 41.05 64.61
C GLU A 13 -7.38 40.58 63.74
N ASN A 14 -6.15 40.76 64.23
CA ASN A 14 -4.94 40.26 63.58
C ASN A 14 -4.91 38.73 63.53
N THR A 15 -5.29 38.07 64.63
CA THR A 15 -5.36 36.60 64.68
C THR A 15 -6.39 36.06 63.69
N ALA A 16 -7.60 36.63 63.68
CA ALA A 16 -8.66 36.25 62.73
C ALA A 16 -8.26 36.53 61.27
N THR A 17 -7.50 37.59 61.02
CA THR A 17 -6.98 37.90 59.68
C THR A 17 -5.91 36.91 59.24
N ARG A 18 -5.02 36.48 60.15
CA ARG A 18 -4.00 35.46 59.88
C ARG A 18 -4.62 34.08 59.61
N GLU A 19 -5.67 33.71 60.34
CA GLU A 19 -6.42 32.48 60.11
C GLU A 19 -7.12 32.49 58.74
N ARG A 20 -7.76 33.61 58.39
CA ARG A 20 -8.36 33.80 57.04
C ARG A 20 -7.30 33.69 55.94
N GLY A 21 -6.15 34.35 56.09
CA GLY A 21 -5.04 34.26 55.14
C GLY A 21 -4.52 32.82 54.99
N THR A 22 -4.40 32.08 56.09
CA THR A 22 -3.99 30.67 56.09
C THR A 22 -5.01 29.79 55.36
N SER A 23 -6.30 30.03 55.55
CA SER A 23 -7.37 29.32 54.84
C SER A 23 -7.30 29.59 53.32
N VAL A 24 -7.15 30.85 52.92
CA VAL A 24 -7.01 31.26 51.51
C VAL A 24 -5.78 30.62 50.86
N ALA A 25 -4.64 30.59 51.55
CA ALA A 25 -3.43 29.95 51.05
C ALA A 25 -3.63 28.44 50.79
N ARG A 26 -4.34 27.73 51.68
CA ARG A 26 -4.68 26.32 51.49
C ARG A 26 -5.62 26.11 50.31
N GLU A 27 -6.63 26.96 50.12
CA GLU A 27 -7.52 26.86 48.96
C GLU A 27 -6.77 27.14 47.65
N TYR A 28 -5.87 28.12 47.64
CA TYR A 28 -5.00 28.37 46.49
C TYR A 28 -4.13 27.15 46.15
N GLU A 29 -3.48 26.55 47.16
CA GLU A 29 -2.69 25.33 46.99
C GLU A 29 -3.52 24.18 46.41
N ARG A 30 -4.78 24.01 46.86
CA ARG A 30 -5.69 22.99 46.31
C ARG A 30 -6.02 23.26 44.84
N VAL A 31 -6.29 24.50 44.48
CA VAL A 31 -6.60 24.88 43.10
C VAL A 31 -5.38 24.64 42.20
N VAL A 32 -4.20 25.12 42.60
CA VAL A 32 -2.92 24.88 41.93
C VAL A 32 -2.66 23.38 41.72
N ASN A 33 -2.82 22.59 42.77
CA ASN A 33 -2.65 21.14 42.70
C ASN A 33 -3.65 20.48 41.74
N THR A 34 -4.86 21.03 41.63
CA THR A 34 -5.88 20.53 40.69
C THR A 34 -5.49 20.85 39.26
N PHE A 35 -5.11 22.09 38.95
CA PHE A 35 -4.62 22.47 37.63
C PHE A 35 -3.43 21.61 37.19
N ASN A 36 -2.42 21.44 38.06
CA ASN A 36 -1.26 20.61 37.76
C ASN A 36 -1.64 19.16 37.45
N LYS A 37 -2.55 18.55 38.23
CA LYS A 37 -3.03 17.18 37.97
C LYS A 37 -3.76 17.07 36.64
N VAL A 38 -4.62 18.03 36.32
CA VAL A 38 -5.40 18.02 35.06
C VAL A 38 -4.49 18.25 33.86
N LEU A 39 -3.53 19.19 33.93
CA LEU A 39 -2.56 19.44 32.87
C LEU A 39 -1.70 18.21 32.59
N LEU A 40 -1.17 17.56 33.63
CA LEU A 40 -0.42 16.30 33.48
C LEU A 40 -1.27 15.18 32.86
N PHE A 41 -2.55 15.12 33.18
CA PHE A 41 -3.47 14.15 32.58
C PHE A 41 -3.74 14.46 31.11
N LYS A 42 -3.94 15.74 30.76
CA LYS A 42 -4.12 16.20 29.38
C LYS A 42 -2.89 15.93 28.52
N GLU A 43 -1.69 16.18 29.03
CA GLU A 43 -0.44 15.87 28.36
C GLU A 43 -0.34 14.36 28.04
N LYS A 44 -0.69 13.49 28.98
CA LYS A 44 -0.71 12.04 28.74
C LYS A 44 -1.68 11.64 27.64
N ILE A 45 -2.88 12.23 27.61
CA ILE A 45 -3.85 12.00 26.55
C ILE A 45 -3.29 12.46 25.20
N ARG A 46 -2.75 13.69 25.14
CA ARG A 46 -2.15 14.27 23.94
C ARG A 46 -1.07 13.36 23.37
N LEU A 47 -0.12 12.94 24.20
CA LEU A 47 0.96 12.02 23.80
C LEU A 47 0.42 10.66 23.34
N SER A 48 -0.64 10.14 23.98
CA SER A 48 -1.27 8.89 23.56
C SER A 48 -1.91 9.01 22.18
N PHE A 49 -2.59 10.12 21.88
CA PHE A 49 -3.17 10.36 20.56
C PHE A 49 -2.10 10.56 19.50
N GLU A 50 -1.08 11.39 19.77
CA GLU A 50 0.05 11.60 18.86
C GLU A 50 0.77 10.29 18.53
N HIS A 51 1.00 9.45 19.53
CA HIS A 51 1.60 8.14 19.34
C HIS A 51 0.74 7.24 18.45
N ARG A 52 -0.56 7.15 18.73
CA ARG A 52 -1.48 6.32 17.95
C ARG A 52 -1.62 6.81 16.50
N ILE A 53 -1.68 8.13 16.28
CA ILE A 53 -1.70 8.71 14.94
C ILE A 53 -0.43 8.31 14.17
N CYS A 54 0.74 8.38 14.82
CA CYS A 54 2.00 7.96 14.21
C CYS A 54 2.02 6.47 13.84
N GLU A 55 1.45 5.59 14.69
CA GLU A 55 1.28 4.16 14.35
C GLU A 55 0.39 3.98 13.13
N LEU A 56 -0.76 4.66 13.10
CA LEU A 56 -1.71 4.61 11.99
C LEU A 56 -1.08 5.10 10.68
N ASP A 57 -0.31 6.19 10.70
CA ASP A 57 0.38 6.68 9.50
C ASP A 57 1.40 5.67 8.96
N ASN A 58 2.11 4.95 9.84
CA ASN A 58 3.02 3.88 9.44
C ASN A 58 2.27 2.69 8.82
N ASP A 59 1.15 2.28 9.43
CA ASP A 59 0.33 1.19 8.90
C ASP A 59 -0.31 1.56 7.55
N LEU A 60 -0.81 2.79 7.41
CA LEU A 60 -1.34 3.33 6.15
C LEU A 60 -0.28 3.35 5.05
N SER A 61 0.93 3.84 5.34
CA SER A 61 2.04 3.82 4.38
C SER A 61 2.37 2.40 3.91
N ARG A 62 2.38 1.42 4.83
CA ARG A 62 2.60 0.01 4.46
C ARG A 62 1.48 -0.52 3.56
N ILE A 63 0.22 -0.17 3.83
CA ILE A 63 -0.91 -0.59 2.99
C ILE A 63 -0.81 0.05 1.60
N GLU A 64 -0.40 1.31 1.50
CA GLU A 64 -0.18 1.98 0.21
C GLU A 64 0.89 1.28 -0.64
N ASP A 65 2.02 0.91 -0.03
CA ASP A 65 3.08 0.14 -0.71
C ASP A 65 2.58 -1.23 -1.19
N GLN A 66 1.79 -1.92 -0.36
CA GLN A 66 1.18 -3.20 -0.69
C GLN A 66 0.19 -3.06 -1.86
N LEU A 67 -0.68 -2.04 -1.84
CA LEU A 67 -1.61 -1.73 -2.92
C LEU A 67 -0.87 -1.39 -4.21
N GLY A 68 0.19 -0.58 -4.14
CA GLY A 68 1.01 -0.24 -5.31
C GLY A 68 1.65 -1.47 -5.95
N THR A 69 2.19 -2.38 -5.14
CA THR A 69 2.73 -3.66 -5.62
C THR A 69 1.65 -4.52 -6.27
N LEU A 70 0.46 -4.56 -5.65
CA LEU A 70 -0.66 -5.38 -6.11
C LEU A 70 -1.24 -4.89 -7.44
N LEU A 71 -1.37 -3.57 -7.61
CA LEU A 71 -1.80 -2.95 -8.87
C LEU A 71 -0.83 -3.28 -10.00
N ARG A 72 0.48 -3.16 -9.76
CA ARG A 72 1.50 -3.52 -10.74
C ARG A 72 1.43 -5.00 -11.14
N ASN A 73 1.17 -5.89 -10.18
CA ASN A 73 0.99 -7.31 -10.47
C ASN A 73 -0.26 -7.56 -11.32
N ILE A 74 -1.37 -6.87 -11.05
CA ILE A 74 -2.60 -6.96 -11.84
C ILE A 74 -2.36 -6.52 -13.29
N GLU A 75 -1.65 -5.42 -13.50
CA GLU A 75 -1.26 -4.94 -14.84
C GLU A 75 -0.40 -5.98 -15.59
N ILE A 76 0.56 -6.61 -14.89
CA ILE A 76 1.37 -7.68 -15.47
C ILE A 76 0.51 -8.88 -15.87
N TYR A 77 -0.45 -9.27 -15.03
CA TYR A 77 -1.37 -10.36 -15.38
C TYR A 77 -2.22 -10.02 -16.61
N GLU A 78 -2.72 -8.79 -16.72
CA GLU A 78 -3.47 -8.32 -17.89
C GLU A 78 -2.65 -8.34 -19.18
N LEU A 79 -1.40 -7.88 -19.09
CA LEU A 79 -0.47 -7.93 -20.21
C LEU A 79 -0.19 -9.38 -20.63
N ASN A 80 0.03 -10.28 -19.67
CA ASN A 80 0.30 -11.69 -19.95
C ASN A 80 -0.91 -12.41 -20.54
N ILE A 81 -2.13 -12.12 -20.07
CA ILE A 81 -3.37 -12.63 -20.67
C ILE A 81 -3.52 -12.14 -22.12
N SER A 82 -3.22 -10.86 -22.37
CA SER A 82 -3.30 -10.28 -23.71
C SER A 82 -2.29 -10.94 -24.66
N ARG A 83 -1.02 -11.06 -24.25
CA ARG A 83 0.02 -11.77 -25.00
C ARG A 83 -0.34 -13.24 -25.25
N SER A 84 -0.86 -13.93 -24.25
CA SER A 84 -1.34 -15.30 -24.40
C SER A 84 -2.46 -15.42 -25.42
N SER A 85 -3.31 -14.39 -25.58
CA SER A 85 -4.37 -14.39 -26.59
C SER A 85 -3.78 -14.33 -28.01
N VAL A 86 -2.82 -13.42 -28.23
CA VAL A 86 -2.13 -13.25 -29.52
C VAL A 86 -1.39 -14.53 -29.91
N ASN A 87 -0.59 -15.08 -29.00
CA ASN A 87 0.16 -16.30 -29.26
C ASN A 87 -0.76 -17.52 -29.54
N LEU A 88 -1.94 -17.60 -28.91
CA LEU A 88 -2.92 -18.66 -29.21
C LEU A 88 -3.52 -18.51 -30.60
N GLU A 89 -3.75 -17.27 -31.05
CA GLU A 89 -4.22 -16.97 -32.40
C GLU A 89 -3.17 -17.33 -33.45
N GLU A 90 -1.90 -17.00 -33.20
CA GLU A 90 -0.77 -17.41 -34.06
C GLU A 90 -0.67 -18.95 -34.18
N LEU A 91 -0.75 -19.66 -33.06
CA LEU A 91 -0.76 -21.14 -33.07
C LEU A 91 -1.96 -21.72 -33.82
N LEU A 92 -3.13 -21.07 -33.76
CA LEU A 92 -4.31 -21.50 -34.53
C LEU A 92 -4.13 -21.29 -36.04
N LEU A 93 -3.45 -20.21 -36.45
CA LEU A 93 -3.10 -19.97 -37.84
C LEU A 93 -2.09 -21.01 -38.35
N GLU A 94 -1.05 -21.31 -37.56
CA GLU A 94 -0.08 -22.37 -37.87
C GLU A 94 -0.75 -23.74 -37.98
N GLU A 95 -1.66 -24.06 -37.05
CA GLU A 95 -2.43 -25.31 -37.07
C GLU A 95 -3.28 -25.42 -38.34
N THR A 96 -3.95 -24.34 -38.72
CA THR A 96 -4.80 -24.28 -39.90
C THR A 96 -3.97 -24.48 -41.17
N HIS A 97 -2.83 -23.77 -41.29
CA HIS A 97 -1.91 -23.93 -42.41
C HIS A 97 -1.33 -25.35 -42.52
N ALA A 98 -0.94 -25.95 -41.39
CA ALA A 98 -0.45 -27.32 -41.34
C ALA A 98 -1.53 -28.32 -41.78
N LYS A 99 -2.78 -28.16 -41.32
CA LYS A 99 -3.92 -28.98 -41.74
C LYS A 99 -4.26 -28.81 -43.22
N GLU A 100 -4.21 -27.59 -43.75
CA GLU A 100 -4.43 -27.32 -45.18
C GLU A 100 -3.34 -27.98 -46.03
N SER A 101 -2.08 -27.87 -45.62
CA SER A 101 -0.94 -28.52 -46.28
C SER A 101 -1.08 -30.05 -46.26
N TYR A 102 -1.46 -30.61 -45.11
CA TYR A 102 -1.72 -32.04 -44.93
C TYR A 102 -2.83 -32.53 -45.87
N ASN A 103 -3.94 -31.79 -45.94
CA ASN A 103 -5.05 -32.10 -46.84
C ASN A 103 -4.67 -31.97 -48.33
N SER A 104 -3.90 -30.94 -48.69
CA SER A 104 -3.40 -30.76 -50.06
C SER A 104 -2.49 -31.91 -50.50
N MET A 105 -1.62 -32.39 -49.61
CA MET A 105 -0.79 -33.57 -49.88
C MET A 105 -1.63 -34.84 -50.02
N LEU A 106 -2.63 -35.06 -49.17
CA LEU A 106 -3.56 -36.20 -49.28
C LEU A 106 -4.34 -36.20 -50.60
N GLN A 107 -4.72 -35.01 -51.09
CA GLN A 107 -5.44 -34.83 -52.35
C GLN A 107 -4.52 -34.88 -53.58
N GLY A 108 -3.19 -34.91 -53.38
CA GLY A 108 -2.20 -34.87 -54.46
C GLY A 108 -2.09 -33.51 -55.17
N THR A 109 -2.74 -32.47 -54.65
CA THR A 109 -2.71 -31.11 -55.21
C THR A 109 -1.39 -30.38 -54.94
N SER A 110 -0.63 -30.84 -53.95
CA SER A 110 0.72 -30.32 -53.65
C SER A 110 1.81 -30.82 -54.60
N ILE A 111 1.50 -31.74 -55.52
CA ILE A 111 2.43 -32.28 -56.50
C ILE A 111 2.36 -31.34 -57.72
N GLU A 112 3.14 -30.27 -57.70
CA GLU A 112 3.28 -29.44 -58.90
C GLU A 112 3.91 -30.33 -60.01
N PRO A 113 3.32 -30.41 -61.21
CA PRO A 113 3.84 -31.26 -62.30
C PRO A 113 5.23 -30.85 -62.81
N LYS A 114 5.83 -29.79 -62.23
CA LYS A 114 7.15 -29.26 -62.59
C LYS A 114 8.32 -30.09 -62.10
N GLU A 115 8.22 -30.86 -61.01
CA GLU A 115 9.34 -31.75 -60.62
C GLU A 115 9.51 -32.92 -61.61
N ILE A 116 8.46 -33.29 -62.34
CA ILE A 116 8.52 -34.29 -63.41
C ILE A 116 9.16 -33.68 -64.69
N LEU A 117 9.07 -32.37 -64.89
CA LEU A 117 9.63 -31.66 -66.06
C LEU A 117 11.03 -31.06 -65.83
N SER A 118 11.36 -30.65 -64.61
CA SER A 118 12.65 -29.99 -64.29
C SER A 118 13.85 -30.94 -64.41
N VAL A 119 13.69 -32.23 -64.11
CA VAL A 119 14.76 -33.23 -64.30
C VAL A 119 14.94 -33.58 -65.79
N VAL A 120 13.93 -33.33 -66.61
CA VAL A 120 14.02 -33.54 -68.07
C VAL A 120 14.78 -32.39 -68.74
N GLU A 121 14.70 -31.16 -68.22
CA GLU A 121 15.40 -30.00 -68.79
C GLU A 121 16.90 -29.95 -68.45
N GLU A 122 17.35 -30.50 -67.32
CA GLU A 122 18.78 -30.53 -66.95
C GLU A 122 19.59 -31.58 -67.75
N LEU A 123 18.94 -32.37 -68.59
CA LEU A 123 19.56 -33.39 -69.45
C LEU A 123 19.66 -32.98 -70.93
N VAL A 124 19.25 -31.76 -71.29
CA VAL A 124 19.37 -31.24 -72.66
C VAL A 124 20.69 -30.50 -72.83
N ASP A 125 21.81 -31.18 -72.60
CA ASP A 125 23.09 -30.76 -73.17
C ASP A 125 23.47 -31.75 -74.28
N GLU A 126 23.57 -31.21 -75.49
CA GLU A 126 23.70 -31.94 -76.74
C GLU A 126 25.02 -32.71 -76.81
N LYS A 127 24.97 -34.03 -76.60
CA LYS A 127 25.65 -35.08 -77.40
C LYS A 127 25.69 -36.41 -76.67
N SER A 128 24.75 -37.30 -76.97
CA SER A 128 25.01 -38.74 -77.03
C SER A 128 23.82 -39.45 -77.68
N ILE A 129 24.02 -39.89 -78.92
CA ILE A 129 23.15 -40.83 -79.61
C ILE A 129 23.58 -42.22 -79.14
N HIS A 130 22.97 -42.75 -78.09
CA HIS A 130 22.69 -44.18 -77.93
C HIS A 130 21.73 -44.43 -76.76
N GLY A 131 20.76 -45.29 -77.01
CA GLY A 131 19.59 -45.48 -76.17
C GLY A 131 19.94 -45.80 -74.72
N THR A 132 19.32 -45.07 -73.81
CA THR A 132 18.80 -45.68 -72.60
C THR A 132 17.46 -45.00 -72.37
N GLN A 133 16.39 -45.71 -72.71
CA GLN A 133 15.11 -45.55 -72.00
C GLN A 133 15.45 -45.27 -70.53
N ALA A 134 14.78 -44.34 -69.86
CA ALA A 134 14.85 -44.27 -68.40
C ALA A 134 14.77 -45.71 -67.88
N SER A 135 15.90 -46.24 -67.39
CA SER A 135 15.99 -47.67 -67.09
C SER A 135 14.85 -48.01 -66.15
N MET A 136 14.21 -49.16 -66.31
CA MET A 136 13.16 -49.58 -65.38
C MET A 136 13.64 -49.46 -63.92
N GLU A 137 14.92 -49.75 -63.68
CA GLU A 137 15.62 -49.52 -62.41
C GLU A 137 15.57 -48.05 -61.96
N ASN A 138 15.86 -47.09 -62.85
CA ASN A 138 15.84 -45.65 -62.55
C ASN A 138 14.43 -45.15 -62.22
N LEU A 139 13.40 -45.60 -62.96
CA LEU A 139 12.01 -45.24 -62.66
C LEU A 139 11.54 -45.83 -61.32
N ILE A 140 11.97 -47.06 -61.02
CA ILE A 140 11.72 -47.68 -59.72
C ILE A 140 12.41 -46.88 -58.60
N GLN A 141 13.66 -46.47 -58.79
CA GLN A 141 14.42 -45.67 -57.81
C GLN A 141 13.76 -44.31 -57.55
N GLN A 142 13.36 -43.60 -58.62
CA GLN A 142 12.66 -42.32 -58.53
C GLN A 142 11.34 -42.44 -57.78
N ARG A 143 10.56 -43.49 -58.06
CA ARG A 143 9.31 -43.78 -57.33
C ARG A 143 9.58 -44.01 -55.84
N HIS A 144 10.63 -44.77 -55.50
CA HIS A 144 10.98 -45.00 -54.09
C HIS A 144 11.36 -43.70 -53.39
N HIS A 145 12.23 -42.88 -54.00
CA HIS A 145 12.59 -41.58 -53.45
C HIS A 145 11.38 -40.65 -53.26
N PHE A 146 10.47 -40.61 -54.23
CA PHE A 146 9.25 -39.82 -54.13
C PHE A 146 8.39 -40.28 -52.95
N LEU A 147 8.15 -41.59 -52.81
CA LEU A 147 7.36 -42.15 -51.72
C LEU A 147 8.01 -41.91 -50.35
N GLU A 148 9.34 -42.01 -50.26
CA GLU A 148 10.09 -41.72 -49.04
C GLU A 148 10.00 -40.24 -48.67
N ASN A 149 10.18 -39.33 -49.63
CA ASN A 149 10.03 -37.89 -49.43
C ASN A 149 8.60 -37.52 -49.00
N LEU A 150 7.59 -38.13 -49.63
CA LEU A 150 6.18 -37.94 -49.27
C LEU A 150 5.92 -38.40 -47.82
N ASN A 151 6.40 -39.60 -47.47
CA ASN A 151 6.26 -40.13 -46.12
C ASN A 151 6.98 -39.24 -45.09
N SER A 152 8.18 -38.75 -45.39
CA SER A 152 8.92 -37.84 -44.50
C SER A 152 8.18 -36.50 -44.29
N SER A 153 7.49 -36.01 -45.33
CA SER A 153 6.73 -34.77 -45.28
C SER A 153 5.46 -34.92 -44.43
N PHE A 154 4.76 -36.05 -44.53
CA PHE A 154 3.63 -36.37 -43.64
C PHE A 154 4.08 -36.50 -42.18
N GLN A 155 5.16 -37.23 -41.93
CA GLN A 155 5.72 -37.37 -40.57
C GLN A 155 6.10 -36.01 -39.98
N LYS A 156 6.64 -35.09 -40.80
CA LYS A 156 6.92 -33.73 -40.35
C LYS A 156 5.64 -33.00 -39.94
N LEU A 157 4.60 -33.03 -40.78
CA LEU A 157 3.33 -32.39 -40.46
C LEU A 157 2.64 -32.99 -39.23
N ASP A 158 2.72 -34.32 -39.03
CA ASP A 158 2.22 -35.00 -37.84
C ASP A 158 2.92 -34.47 -36.58
N ASN A 159 4.25 -34.38 -36.62
CA ASN A 159 5.05 -33.86 -35.52
C ASN A 159 4.73 -32.38 -35.25
N ASP A 160 4.59 -31.56 -36.29
CA ASP A 160 4.25 -30.14 -36.18
C ASP A 160 2.86 -29.96 -35.56
N LEU A 161 1.84 -30.70 -36.02
CA LEU A 161 0.49 -30.67 -35.45
C LEU A 161 0.44 -31.14 -33.99
N GLN A 162 1.18 -32.19 -33.65
CA GLN A 162 1.29 -32.67 -32.27
C GLN A 162 1.97 -31.62 -31.36
N SER A 163 3.03 -30.98 -31.87
CA SER A 163 3.74 -29.89 -31.18
C SER A 163 2.82 -28.70 -30.93
N ILE A 164 2.08 -28.25 -31.96
CA ILE A 164 1.12 -27.14 -31.85
C ILE A 164 0.04 -27.44 -30.80
N ASN A 165 -0.57 -28.64 -30.82
CA ASN A 165 -1.58 -29.03 -29.83
C ASN A 165 -1.01 -29.03 -28.39
N THR A 166 0.23 -29.52 -28.23
CA THR A 166 0.94 -29.49 -26.94
C THR A 166 1.11 -28.05 -26.45
N HIS A 167 1.57 -27.15 -27.31
CA HIS A 167 1.75 -25.74 -26.98
C HIS A 167 0.41 -25.04 -26.66
N GLN A 168 -0.65 -25.27 -27.45
CA GLN A 168 -1.98 -24.73 -27.19
C GLN A 168 -2.49 -25.14 -25.80
N THR A 169 -2.39 -26.43 -25.47
CA THR A 169 -2.82 -26.95 -24.16
C THR A 169 -2.04 -26.31 -23.01
N GLN A 170 -0.72 -26.25 -23.12
CA GLN A 170 0.14 -25.61 -22.11
C GLN A 170 -0.20 -24.12 -21.93
N MET A 171 -0.43 -23.40 -23.03
CA MET A 171 -0.80 -21.99 -23.01
C MET A 171 -2.17 -21.74 -22.37
N LEU A 172 -3.17 -22.56 -22.68
CA LEU A 172 -4.50 -22.45 -22.06
C LEU A 172 -4.42 -22.70 -20.55
N ASN A 173 -3.62 -23.68 -20.13
CA ASN A 173 -3.38 -23.95 -18.70
C ASN A 173 -2.69 -22.76 -18.02
N ALA A 174 -1.59 -22.25 -18.59
CA ALA A 174 -0.88 -21.09 -18.06
C ALA A 174 -1.79 -19.85 -17.98
N ARG A 175 -2.63 -19.61 -18.99
CA ARG A 175 -3.61 -18.53 -19.00
C ARG A 175 -4.64 -18.69 -17.87
N SER A 176 -5.12 -19.91 -17.63
CA SER A 176 -6.05 -20.22 -16.54
C SER A 176 -5.42 -19.89 -15.18
N GLU A 177 -4.16 -20.28 -14.95
CA GLU A 177 -3.43 -19.95 -13.73
C GLU A 177 -3.24 -18.44 -13.53
N ILE A 178 -2.93 -17.70 -14.62
CA ILE A 178 -2.79 -16.25 -14.56
C ILE A 178 -4.14 -15.59 -14.21
N LEU A 179 -5.25 -16.08 -14.76
CA LEU A 179 -6.59 -15.58 -14.44
C LEU A 179 -6.95 -15.83 -12.96
N ASP A 180 -6.61 -17.00 -12.42
CA ASP A 180 -6.80 -17.29 -11.00
C ASP A 180 -5.97 -16.36 -10.11
N LYS A 181 -4.68 -16.19 -10.43
CA LYS A 181 -3.80 -15.23 -9.73
C LYS A 181 -4.30 -13.80 -9.80
N LYS A 182 -4.81 -13.36 -10.95
CA LYS A 182 -5.43 -12.03 -11.12
C LYS A 182 -6.65 -11.88 -10.23
N ARG A 183 -7.53 -12.88 -10.17
CA ARG A 183 -8.72 -12.87 -9.29
C ARG A 183 -8.32 -12.79 -7.82
N GLN A 184 -7.37 -13.60 -7.37
CA GLN A 184 -6.86 -13.53 -5.99
C GLN A 184 -6.24 -12.16 -5.67
N ALA A 185 -5.54 -11.56 -6.63
CA ALA A 185 -4.97 -10.22 -6.46
C ALA A 185 -6.06 -9.14 -6.33
N LEU A 186 -7.14 -9.23 -7.12
CA LEU A 186 -8.28 -8.30 -7.01
C LEU A 186 -9.01 -8.44 -5.67
N GLU A 187 -9.19 -9.66 -5.18
CA GLU A 187 -9.80 -9.90 -3.86
C GLU A 187 -8.96 -9.30 -2.73
N LYS A 188 -7.64 -9.53 -2.75
CA LYS A 188 -6.72 -8.91 -1.79
C LYS A 188 -6.74 -7.38 -1.87
N LYS A 189 -6.92 -6.82 -3.06
CA LYS A 189 -6.99 -5.37 -3.27
C LYS A 189 -8.19 -4.79 -2.52
N ILE A 190 -9.36 -5.41 -2.65
CA ILE A 190 -10.58 -4.97 -1.97
C ILE A 190 -10.40 -4.96 -0.45
N ILE A 191 -9.83 -6.04 0.10
CA ILE A 191 -9.57 -6.17 1.55
C ILE A 191 -8.61 -5.07 2.04
N LEU A 192 -7.53 -4.81 1.30
CA LEU A 192 -6.58 -3.76 1.65
C LEU A 192 -7.18 -2.36 1.54
N GLU A 193 -8.00 -2.10 0.52
CA GLU A 193 -8.71 -0.82 0.37
C GLU A 193 -9.75 -0.59 1.47
N GLU A 194 -10.41 -1.64 1.95
CA GLU A 194 -11.33 -1.57 3.10
C GLU A 194 -10.57 -1.28 4.39
N ASN A 195 -9.53 -2.03 4.69
CA ASN A 195 -8.67 -1.79 5.85
C ASN A 195 -8.06 -0.37 5.82
N LYS A 196 -7.64 0.10 4.64
CA LYS A 196 -7.15 1.47 4.47
C LYS A 196 -8.19 2.50 4.93
N ARG A 197 -9.44 2.36 4.48
CA ARG A 197 -10.52 3.29 4.86
C ARG A 197 -10.76 3.28 6.36
N ASP A 198 -10.83 2.11 6.98
CA ASP A 198 -11.07 1.99 8.43
C ASP A 198 -9.96 2.69 9.24
N LEU A 199 -8.70 2.54 8.82
CA LEU A 199 -7.57 3.22 9.46
C LEU A 199 -7.55 4.73 9.20
N GLU A 200 -7.93 5.17 8.00
CA GLU A 200 -8.07 6.60 7.68
C GLU A 200 -9.15 7.27 8.54
N ASP A 201 -10.29 6.59 8.74
CA ASP A 201 -11.38 7.04 9.59
C ASP A 201 -10.94 7.13 11.06
N GLU A 202 -10.25 6.11 11.59
CA GLU A 202 -9.66 6.14 12.94
C GLU A 202 -8.68 7.31 13.10
N ARG A 203 -7.78 7.48 12.11
CA ARG A 203 -6.79 8.57 12.14
C ARG A 203 -7.46 9.94 12.14
N GLN A 204 -8.50 10.12 11.33
CA GLN A 204 -9.23 11.37 11.25
C GLN A 204 -9.96 11.70 12.56
N MET A 205 -10.58 10.69 13.19
CA MET A 205 -11.22 10.84 14.50
C MET A 205 -10.19 11.27 15.54
N LEU A 206 -9.07 10.55 15.68
CA LEU A 206 -8.01 10.87 16.64
C LEU A 206 -7.38 12.24 16.40
N THR A 207 -7.22 12.65 15.15
CA THR A 207 -6.72 13.99 14.80
C THR A 207 -7.68 15.09 15.30
N THR A 208 -8.98 14.83 15.20
CA THR A 208 -10.02 15.74 15.70
C THR A 208 -9.99 15.81 17.23
N ASP A 209 -9.92 14.66 17.90
CA ASP A 209 -9.86 14.57 19.36
C ASP A 209 -8.58 15.22 19.92
N LEU A 210 -7.44 15.03 19.26
CA LEU A 210 -6.18 15.68 19.59
C LEU A 210 -6.30 17.20 19.47
N LYS A 211 -6.92 17.71 18.41
CA LYS A 211 -7.15 19.14 18.21
C LYS A 211 -8.04 19.73 19.32
N ILE A 212 -9.09 19.00 19.72
CA ILE A 212 -9.96 19.41 20.83
C ILE A 212 -9.17 19.43 22.14
N SER A 213 -8.42 18.35 22.43
CA SER A 213 -7.61 18.24 23.65
C SER A 213 -6.56 19.36 23.75
N ASN A 214 -5.88 19.68 22.65
CA ASN A 214 -4.93 20.78 22.60
C ASN A 214 -5.59 22.14 22.89
N LYS A 215 -6.82 22.34 22.40
CA LYS A 215 -7.55 23.58 22.66
C LYS A 215 -7.95 23.71 24.13
N GLU A 216 -8.39 22.61 24.74
CA GLU A 216 -8.73 22.56 26.16
C GLU A 216 -7.49 22.81 27.04
N GLU A 217 -6.35 22.22 26.68
CA GLU A 217 -5.07 22.43 27.37
C GLU A 217 -4.59 23.89 27.28
N GLU A 218 -4.74 24.53 26.11
CA GLU A 218 -4.44 25.95 25.92
C GLU A 218 -5.29 26.84 26.83
N VAL A 219 -6.60 26.59 26.89
CA VAL A 219 -7.52 27.33 27.77
C VAL A 219 -7.18 27.11 29.24
N LEU A 220 -6.90 25.87 29.66
CA LEU A 220 -6.50 25.56 31.03
C LEU A 220 -5.21 26.27 31.42
N THR A 221 -4.23 26.30 30.54
CA THR A 221 -2.94 26.95 30.77
C THR A 221 -3.10 28.47 30.89
N LEU A 222 -3.93 29.08 30.05
CA LEU A 222 -4.24 30.50 30.09
C LEU A 222 -4.91 30.88 31.42
N GLU A 223 -5.96 30.16 31.81
CA GLU A 223 -6.67 30.40 33.08
C GLU A 223 -5.76 30.20 34.29
N TYR A 224 -4.91 29.17 34.26
CA TYR A 224 -3.94 28.92 35.32
C TYR A 224 -2.93 30.07 35.47
N ALA A 225 -2.38 30.56 34.36
CA ALA A 225 -1.48 31.71 34.37
C ALA A 225 -2.18 32.98 34.89
N GLN A 226 -3.44 33.23 34.50
CA GLN A 226 -4.21 34.36 35.01
C GLN A 226 -4.47 34.27 36.51
N LEU A 227 -4.78 33.07 37.02
CA LEU A 227 -4.99 32.84 38.44
C LEU A 227 -3.72 33.15 39.25
N ILE A 228 -2.57 32.64 38.81
CA ILE A 228 -1.27 32.90 39.45
C ILE A 228 -1.01 34.42 39.49
N ASN A 229 -1.12 35.11 38.36
CA ASN A 229 -0.90 36.56 38.27
C ASN A 229 -1.83 37.37 39.21
N LYS A 230 -3.10 36.98 39.33
CA LYS A 230 -4.06 37.64 40.24
C LYS A 230 -3.68 37.44 41.69
N VAL A 231 -3.21 36.24 42.05
CA VAL A 231 -2.84 35.90 43.43
C VAL A 231 -1.53 36.59 43.81
N GLU A 232 -0.52 36.57 42.94
CA GLU A 232 0.73 37.30 43.13
C GLU A 232 0.48 38.80 43.33
N GLY A 233 -0.36 39.42 42.48
CA GLY A 233 -0.73 40.83 42.61
C GLY A 233 -1.45 41.20 43.91
N CYS A 234 -2.13 40.25 44.56
CA CYS A 234 -2.84 40.48 45.82
C CYS A 234 -1.96 40.26 47.07
N ILE A 235 -0.85 39.53 46.96
CA ILE A 235 0.00 39.14 48.10
C ILE A 235 1.16 40.13 48.32
N VAL A 236 1.53 40.92 47.31
CA VAL A 236 2.61 41.91 47.42
C VAL A 236 2.15 43.13 48.23
N LEU A 237 2.62 43.25 49.47
CA LEU A 237 2.51 44.47 50.26
C LEU A 237 3.61 45.47 49.86
N GLY A 238 3.28 46.76 49.85
CA GLY A 238 4.30 47.80 49.74
C GLY A 238 5.22 47.75 50.96
N SER A 239 6.54 47.89 50.74
CA SER A 239 7.57 47.81 51.79
C SER A 239 7.28 48.68 53.02
N ASP A 240 6.63 49.82 52.81
CA ASP A 240 6.30 50.77 53.87
C ASP A 240 5.14 50.28 54.74
N ILE A 241 4.12 49.66 54.14
CA ILE A 241 2.97 49.08 54.86
C ILE A 241 3.38 47.82 55.61
N ASP A 242 4.21 46.98 54.99
CA ASP A 242 4.76 45.78 55.62
C ASP A 242 5.56 46.16 56.89
N ARG A 243 6.45 47.16 56.77
CA ARG A 243 7.18 47.72 57.91
C ARG A 243 6.22 48.26 58.99
N ILE A 244 5.21 49.06 58.63
CA ILE A 244 4.27 49.65 59.60
C ILE A 244 3.50 48.56 60.37
N LEU A 245 2.94 47.58 59.66
CA LEU A 245 2.13 46.51 60.26
C LEU A 245 2.94 45.62 61.21
N PHE A 246 4.21 45.35 60.90
CA PHE A 246 5.06 44.46 61.71
C PHE A 246 5.95 45.20 62.74
N SER A 247 6.19 46.52 62.58
CA SER A 247 6.92 47.32 63.58
C SER A 247 6.05 47.88 64.71
N ALA A 248 4.75 48.09 64.47
CA ALA A 248 3.86 48.73 65.44
C ALA A 248 3.58 47.87 66.71
N LEU A 249 3.84 46.57 66.64
CA LEU A 249 3.61 45.62 67.75
C LEU A 249 4.90 45.15 68.44
N THR A 250 6.08 45.49 67.90
CA THR A 250 7.38 45.14 68.50
C THR A 250 7.92 46.23 69.43
N THR A 251 7.30 47.40 69.47
CA THR A 251 7.74 48.55 70.29
C THR A 251 7.02 48.67 71.64
N PHE A 252 6.17 47.72 72.02
CA PHE A 252 5.42 47.73 73.28
C PHE A 252 6.01 46.83 74.39
N ASP A 253 7.16 46.19 74.15
CA ASP A 253 7.87 45.32 75.11
C ASP A 253 9.10 46.00 75.76
N ASP A 254 8.98 47.27 76.17
CA ASP A 254 9.94 47.94 77.09
C ASP A 254 9.20 48.66 78.23
#